data_AF-A6J6S2-F1
#
_entry.id   AF-A6J6S2-F1
#
_cell.length_a   1.000
_cell.length_b   1.000
_cell.length_c   1.000
_cell.angle_alpha   90.00
_cell.angle_beta   90.00
_cell.angle_gamma   90.00
#
_symmetry.space_group_name_H-M   'P 1'
#
loop_
_entity.id
_entity.type
_entity.pdbx_description
1 polymer ?
#
loop_
_entity_poly.entity_id
_entity_poly.type
_entity_poly.pdbx_seq_one_letter_code
_entity_poly.pdbx_strand_id
1 'polypeptide(L)'
;MAGNAVDNANHLTYFFGNITREEAEDYLVQGGMTDGLYLLRQSRNYLGGFALSVAHNRKAHHYTIERELNGTYAISGGRAHASPADLCHYHSQEPEGLVCLLKKPFNRPPGVQPKTGPFEDLKENLIREYVKQTWNLQGQALEQAIISQKPQLEKLIATTAHEKMPWFHGNISRDESEQTVLIGSKTNGKFLIRARDNNGSFALCLLHEGKVLHYRIDRDKTGKLSIPEGKKFDTLWQLVEHYSYKPDGLLRVLTVPCQKIGVQMGHPGSSNAHPVPPPPQGSRPESTVSFNPYEPTGGAWGPDRGLQREALPMDTEVYESPYADPEEIRPKEVYLDRKLLTLEDNELGSGNFGTVKKGYYQMKKVVKTVAVKILKNEANDPALKDELLAEANVMQQLDNPYIVRMIGICEAESWMLVMEMAELGPLNKYLQQNRHIKDKNIIELVHQVSMGMKYLEESNFVHRDLAARNVLLVTQHYAKISDFGLSKALRADENYYKAQTHGKWPVKWYAPECINYFKFSSKSDVWSFGVLMWEAFSYGQKPYRGMKGSEVTAMLEKGERMGCPPGCPREMYDLMNLCWTYDVENRPGFAAVELRLRNYYYDVVN
;
A
#
# COMPACT_ATOMS: atom_id res chain seq x y z
N MET A 1 -2.51 -20.06 -1.10
CA MET A 1 -3.12 -20.50 -2.38
C MET A 1 -2.48 -19.87 -3.63
N ALA A 2 -1.54 -18.92 -3.52
CA ALA A 2 -0.87 -18.30 -4.67
C ALA A 2 0.18 -19.19 -5.37
N GLY A 3 0.80 -20.15 -4.65
CA GLY A 3 1.87 -21.02 -5.18
C GLY A 3 1.48 -21.83 -6.42
N ASN A 4 0.22 -22.29 -6.53
CA ASN A 4 -0.23 -23.09 -7.68
C ASN A 4 -0.44 -22.29 -8.98
N ALA A 5 -0.53 -20.96 -8.93
CA ALA A 5 -0.79 -20.14 -10.13
C ALA A 5 0.50 -19.77 -10.87
N VAL A 6 1.60 -19.57 -10.16
CA VAL A 6 2.91 -19.21 -10.73
C VAL A 6 3.53 -20.40 -11.47
N ASP A 7 3.31 -21.62 -10.97
CA ASP A 7 3.77 -22.86 -11.63
C ASP A 7 3.20 -23.03 -13.05
N ASN A 8 2.02 -22.47 -13.33
CA ASN A 8 1.38 -22.58 -14.64
C ASN A 8 2.05 -21.76 -15.75
N ALA A 9 2.93 -20.79 -15.45
CA ALA A 9 3.62 -19.99 -16.47
C ALA A 9 5.12 -20.30 -16.60
N ASN A 10 5.71 -21.07 -15.68
CA ASN A 10 7.15 -21.36 -15.64
C ASN A 10 7.68 -22.04 -16.91
N HIS A 11 6.84 -22.81 -17.59
CA HIS A 11 7.17 -23.47 -18.85
C HIS A 11 7.27 -22.52 -20.05
N LEU A 12 6.65 -21.34 -19.99
CA LEU A 12 6.67 -20.36 -21.08
C LEU A 12 8.04 -19.70 -21.16
N THR A 13 8.70 -19.74 -22.32
CA THR A 13 10.07 -19.22 -22.51
C THR A 13 10.19 -17.70 -22.39
N TYR A 14 9.08 -16.98 -22.50
CA TYR A 14 8.99 -15.51 -22.41
C TYR A 14 8.40 -15.01 -21.09
N PHE A 15 8.26 -15.90 -20.09
CA PHE A 15 7.83 -15.54 -18.74
C PHE A 15 9.03 -15.28 -17.81
N PHE A 16 9.12 -14.10 -17.18
CA PHE A 16 10.29 -13.71 -16.40
C PHE A 16 10.13 -13.82 -14.88
N GLY A 17 8.95 -14.20 -14.37
CA GLY A 17 8.69 -14.15 -12.92
C GLY A 17 8.53 -12.73 -12.40
N ASN A 18 8.83 -12.51 -11.12
CA ASN A 18 8.64 -11.25 -10.39
C ASN A 18 9.75 -10.20 -10.65
N ILE A 19 10.03 -9.89 -11.92
CA ILE A 19 10.91 -8.79 -12.31
C ILE A 19 10.22 -7.42 -12.17
N THR A 20 11.00 -6.34 -12.05
CA THR A 20 10.47 -4.97 -12.00
C THR A 20 9.97 -4.50 -13.37
N ARG A 21 9.23 -3.39 -13.38
CA ARG A 21 8.82 -2.72 -14.63
C ARG A 21 10.04 -2.28 -15.45
N GLU A 22 11.02 -1.65 -14.79
CA GLU A 22 12.26 -1.20 -15.44
C GLU A 22 13.08 -2.38 -16.00
N GLU A 23 13.23 -3.48 -15.26
CA GLU A 23 13.89 -4.70 -15.77
C GLU A 23 13.18 -5.26 -17.01
N ALA A 24 11.84 -5.20 -17.04
CA ALA A 24 11.07 -5.62 -18.22
C ALA A 24 11.30 -4.70 -19.42
N GLU A 25 11.36 -3.38 -19.19
CA GLU A 25 11.69 -2.40 -20.23
C GLU A 25 13.11 -2.63 -20.78
N ASP A 26 14.10 -2.88 -19.92
CA ASP A 26 15.48 -3.21 -20.31
C ASP A 26 15.53 -4.45 -21.21
N TYR A 27 14.76 -5.49 -20.90
CA TYR A 27 14.66 -6.69 -21.74
C TYR A 27 13.98 -6.39 -23.10
N LEU A 28 12.96 -5.53 -23.15
CA LEU A 28 12.36 -5.10 -24.42
C LEU A 28 13.35 -4.27 -25.25
N VAL A 29 14.16 -3.42 -24.60
CA VAL A 29 15.28 -2.68 -25.22
C VAL A 29 16.32 -3.64 -25.78
N GLN A 30 16.75 -4.63 -25.00
CA GLN A 30 17.65 -5.69 -25.44
C GLN A 30 17.09 -6.47 -26.65
N GLY A 31 15.76 -6.67 -26.69
CA GLY A 31 15.06 -7.31 -27.80
C GLY A 31 14.85 -6.43 -29.04
N GLY A 32 15.24 -5.15 -28.97
CA GLY A 32 15.24 -4.21 -30.10
C GLY A 32 14.00 -3.30 -30.22
N MET A 33 13.09 -3.30 -29.24
CA MET A 33 11.89 -2.43 -29.20
C MET A 33 11.04 -2.42 -30.48
N THR A 34 10.98 -3.55 -31.19
CA THR A 34 10.15 -3.67 -32.39
C THR A 34 8.68 -3.76 -32.00
N ASP A 35 7.80 -3.10 -32.75
CA ASP A 35 6.35 -3.12 -32.49
C ASP A 35 5.79 -4.55 -32.38
N GLY A 36 5.10 -4.83 -31.28
CA GLY A 36 4.55 -6.16 -30.96
C GLY A 36 5.55 -7.12 -30.33
N LEU A 37 6.78 -6.67 -30.00
CA LEU A 37 7.68 -7.41 -29.09
C LEU A 37 7.08 -7.42 -27.69
N TYR A 38 7.03 -8.57 -27.03
CA TYR A 38 6.41 -8.65 -25.70
C TYR A 38 7.10 -9.65 -24.79
N LEU A 39 6.92 -9.48 -23.48
CA LEU A 39 7.26 -10.47 -22.46
C LEU A 39 6.17 -10.54 -21.39
N LEU A 40 6.12 -11.67 -20.68
CA LEU A 40 5.21 -11.89 -19.56
C LEU A 40 6.01 -11.86 -18.25
N ARG A 41 5.45 -11.26 -17.21
CA ARG A 41 6.03 -11.26 -15.86
C ARG A 41 4.93 -11.44 -14.81
N GLN A 42 5.30 -11.72 -13.57
CA GLN A 42 4.35 -11.85 -12.47
C GLN A 42 3.85 -10.47 -12.04
N SER A 43 2.60 -10.37 -11.59
CA SER A 43 2.11 -9.12 -10.99
C SER A 43 2.75 -8.90 -9.61
N ARG A 44 3.17 -7.67 -9.32
CA ARG A 44 3.83 -7.32 -8.04
C ARG A 44 2.85 -7.19 -6.86
N ASN A 45 1.61 -7.67 -7.00
CA ASN A 45 0.53 -7.56 -6.01
C ASN A 45 0.33 -8.84 -5.16
N TYR A 46 1.07 -9.93 -5.41
CA TYR A 46 0.94 -11.25 -4.76
C TYR A 46 -0.44 -11.93 -4.91
N LEU A 47 -1.31 -11.44 -5.80
CA LEU A 47 -2.64 -12.01 -6.04
C LEU A 47 -2.66 -13.16 -7.06
N GLY A 48 -1.49 -13.70 -7.41
CA GLY A 48 -1.37 -14.78 -8.40
C GLY A 48 -1.70 -14.36 -9.84
N GLY A 49 -1.65 -13.06 -10.13
CA GLY A 49 -1.81 -12.50 -11.47
C GLY A 49 -0.50 -12.34 -12.23
N PHE A 50 -0.58 -11.75 -13.41
CA PHE A 50 0.53 -11.50 -14.32
C PHE A 50 0.57 -10.05 -14.79
N ALA A 51 1.62 -9.66 -15.47
CA ALA A 51 1.69 -8.42 -16.23
C ALA A 51 2.30 -8.70 -17.61
N LEU A 52 1.66 -8.19 -18.64
CA LEU A 52 2.11 -8.24 -20.03
C LEU A 52 2.81 -6.92 -20.37
N SER A 53 4.05 -6.98 -20.83
CA SER A 53 4.83 -5.81 -21.24
C SER A 53 5.08 -5.87 -22.75
N VAL A 54 4.67 -4.83 -23.48
CA VAL A 54 4.63 -4.81 -24.96
C VAL A 54 5.33 -3.56 -25.48
N ALA A 55 6.20 -3.71 -26.47
CA ALA A 55 6.83 -2.59 -27.18
C ALA A 55 5.95 -2.12 -28.34
N HIS A 56 5.71 -0.81 -28.43
CA HIS A 56 5.06 -0.18 -29.58
C HIS A 56 5.52 1.28 -29.70
N ASN A 57 5.84 1.74 -30.91
CA ASN A 57 6.35 3.10 -31.17
C ASN A 57 7.53 3.48 -30.28
N ARG A 58 8.46 2.53 -30.05
CA ARG A 58 9.63 2.67 -29.16
C ARG A 58 9.31 3.02 -27.70
N LYS A 59 8.10 2.69 -27.24
CA LYS A 59 7.68 2.78 -25.84
C LYS A 59 7.22 1.41 -25.34
N ALA A 60 7.40 1.18 -24.04
CA ALA A 60 6.85 0.01 -23.38
C ALA A 60 5.45 0.33 -22.84
N HIS A 61 4.54 -0.63 -22.99
CA HIS A 61 3.17 -0.59 -22.52
C HIS A 61 2.95 -1.78 -21.59
N HIS A 62 2.38 -1.55 -20.41
CA HIS A 62 2.23 -2.59 -19.40
C HIS A 62 0.75 -2.79 -19.06
N TYR A 63 0.32 -4.04 -19.06
CA TYR A 63 -1.06 -4.43 -18.81
C TYR A 63 -1.10 -5.43 -17.67
N THR A 64 -1.84 -5.11 -16.61
CA THR A 64 -2.08 -6.05 -15.52
C THR A 64 -3.08 -7.11 -15.95
N ILE A 65 -2.71 -8.38 -15.76
CA ILE A 65 -3.57 -9.54 -15.96
C ILE A 65 -4.00 -10.03 -14.58
N GLU A 66 -5.28 -9.90 -14.30
CA GLU A 66 -5.89 -10.29 -13.03
C GLU A 66 -6.32 -11.75 -13.09
N ARG A 67 -6.25 -12.45 -11.96
CA ARG A 67 -6.76 -13.80 -11.81
C ARG A 67 -8.16 -13.73 -11.19
N GLU A 68 -9.13 -14.26 -11.92
CA GLU A 68 -10.53 -14.30 -11.51
C GLU A 68 -10.78 -15.39 -10.45
N LEU A 69 -11.91 -15.28 -9.72
CA LEU A 69 -12.29 -16.24 -8.67
C LEU A 69 -12.45 -17.67 -9.21
N ASN A 70 -12.90 -17.83 -10.45
CA ASN A 70 -13.03 -19.11 -11.13
C ASN A 70 -11.68 -19.67 -11.65
N GLY A 71 -10.57 -18.95 -11.41
CA GLY A 71 -9.22 -19.34 -11.81
C GLY A 71 -8.81 -18.90 -13.22
N THR A 72 -9.68 -18.25 -13.99
CA THR A 72 -9.36 -17.67 -15.30
C THR A 72 -8.57 -16.35 -15.17
N TYR A 73 -8.10 -15.80 -16.29
CA TYR A 73 -7.23 -14.64 -16.36
C TYR A 73 -7.77 -13.61 -17.35
N ALA A 74 -7.81 -12.34 -16.96
CA ALA A 74 -8.28 -11.26 -17.82
C ALA A 74 -7.41 -10.01 -17.67
N ILE A 75 -7.22 -9.28 -18.77
CA ILE A 75 -6.78 -7.88 -18.68
C ILE A 75 -8.01 -7.08 -18.25
N SER A 76 -7.83 -6.17 -17.30
CA SER A 76 -8.88 -5.43 -16.61
C SER A 76 -9.95 -4.84 -17.58
N GLY A 77 -11.15 -5.44 -17.61
CA GLY A 77 -12.28 -5.07 -18.49
C GLY A 77 -12.39 -5.83 -19.82
N GLY A 78 -11.49 -6.78 -20.08
CA GLY A 78 -11.46 -7.62 -21.28
C GLY A 78 -11.98 -9.04 -21.05
N ARG A 79 -11.81 -9.88 -22.07
CA ARG A 79 -12.22 -11.29 -22.05
C ARG A 79 -11.41 -12.11 -21.04
N ALA A 80 -12.07 -13.07 -20.39
CA ALA A 80 -11.43 -14.06 -19.54
C ALA A 80 -10.86 -15.24 -20.34
N HIS A 81 -9.67 -15.69 -19.96
CA HIS A 81 -8.91 -16.76 -20.60
C HIS A 81 -8.52 -17.85 -19.58
N ALA A 82 -8.44 -19.10 -20.01
CA ALA A 82 -8.16 -20.22 -19.11
C ALA A 82 -6.72 -20.18 -18.53
N SER A 83 -5.76 -19.68 -19.30
CA SER A 83 -4.36 -19.54 -18.88
C SER A 83 -3.70 -18.27 -19.44
N PRO A 84 -2.55 -17.85 -18.90
CA PRO A 84 -1.76 -16.75 -19.46
C PRO A 84 -1.24 -17.05 -20.87
N ALA A 85 -1.04 -18.33 -21.20
CA ALA A 85 -0.66 -18.77 -22.53
C ALA A 85 -1.80 -18.52 -23.53
N ASP A 86 -3.03 -18.91 -23.17
CA ASP A 86 -4.23 -18.69 -23.99
C ASP A 86 -4.51 -17.20 -24.20
N LEU A 87 -4.31 -16.39 -23.15
CA LEU A 87 -4.43 -14.93 -23.23
C LEU A 87 -3.41 -14.34 -24.21
N CYS A 88 -2.13 -14.74 -24.13
CA CYS A 88 -1.11 -14.28 -25.08
C CYS A 88 -1.41 -14.74 -26.51
N HIS A 89 -1.91 -15.97 -26.68
CA HIS A 89 -2.30 -16.49 -27.98
C HIS A 89 -3.46 -15.70 -28.59
N TYR A 90 -4.50 -15.41 -27.80
CA TYR A 90 -5.61 -14.57 -28.24
C TYR A 90 -5.14 -13.19 -28.70
N HIS A 91 -4.32 -12.52 -27.88
CA HIS A 91 -3.82 -11.18 -28.20
C HIS A 91 -2.77 -11.12 -29.32
N SER A 92 -2.32 -12.27 -29.82
CA SER A 92 -1.53 -12.35 -31.05
C SER A 92 -2.38 -12.22 -32.32
N GLN A 93 -3.69 -12.45 -32.21
CA GLN A 93 -4.66 -12.39 -33.30
C GLN A 93 -5.58 -11.17 -33.20
N GLU A 94 -6.00 -10.81 -31.99
CA GLU A 94 -6.92 -9.70 -31.73
C GLU A 94 -6.37 -8.76 -30.65
N PRO A 95 -6.20 -7.45 -30.92
CA PRO A 95 -5.57 -6.57 -29.93
C PRO A 95 -6.47 -6.32 -28.72
N GLU A 96 -7.80 -6.26 -28.89
CA GLU A 96 -8.82 -6.02 -27.85
C GLU A 96 -8.34 -5.17 -26.64
N GLY A 97 -8.18 -3.87 -26.86
CA GLY A 97 -7.75 -2.92 -25.81
C GLY A 97 -6.23 -2.80 -25.62
N LEU A 98 -5.43 -3.69 -26.21
CA LEU A 98 -3.97 -3.52 -26.30
C LEU A 98 -3.58 -2.48 -27.36
N VAL A 99 -2.39 -1.90 -27.18
CA VAL A 99 -1.83 -0.91 -28.09
C VAL A 99 -1.55 -1.47 -29.49
N CYS A 100 -1.18 -2.75 -29.57
CA CYS A 100 -0.95 -3.48 -30.81
C CYS A 100 -1.06 -5.00 -30.57
N LEU A 101 -1.08 -5.78 -31.66
CA LEU A 101 -1.00 -7.24 -31.60
C LEU A 101 0.34 -7.71 -31.00
N LEU A 102 0.29 -8.85 -30.30
CA LEU A 102 1.48 -9.56 -29.85
C LEU A 102 2.11 -10.33 -31.01
N LYS A 103 3.28 -9.88 -31.48
CA LYS A 103 3.92 -10.43 -32.68
C LYS A 103 5.09 -11.35 -32.36
N LYS A 104 5.95 -10.94 -31.42
CA LYS A 104 7.20 -11.64 -31.13
C LYS A 104 7.43 -11.74 -29.63
N PRO A 105 7.47 -12.95 -29.04
CA PRO A 105 7.89 -13.08 -27.65
C PRO A 105 9.38 -12.78 -27.52
N PHE A 106 9.74 -12.00 -26.51
CA PHE A 106 11.10 -11.89 -26.01
C PHE A 106 11.35 -13.05 -25.06
N ASN A 107 12.09 -14.05 -25.53
CA ASN A 107 12.45 -15.20 -24.71
C ASN A 107 13.54 -14.84 -23.71
N ARG A 108 13.48 -15.45 -22.51
CA ARG A 108 14.52 -15.33 -21.49
C ARG A 108 15.91 -15.59 -22.11
N PRO A 109 16.91 -14.73 -21.86
CA PRO A 109 18.27 -15.00 -22.28
C PRO A 109 18.81 -16.31 -21.67
N PRO A 110 19.80 -16.96 -22.32
CA PRO A 110 20.41 -18.17 -21.79
C PRO A 110 20.86 -18.01 -20.33
N GLY A 111 20.53 -18.99 -19.49
CA GLY A 111 20.86 -18.99 -18.06
C GLY A 111 19.88 -18.25 -17.15
N VAL A 112 18.98 -17.41 -17.69
CA VAL A 112 17.97 -16.71 -16.90
C VAL A 112 16.77 -17.62 -16.65
N GLN A 113 16.50 -17.92 -15.38
CA GLN A 113 15.26 -18.60 -14.96
C GLN A 113 14.20 -17.58 -14.58
N PRO A 114 12.90 -17.94 -14.57
CA PRO A 114 11.87 -17.09 -14.00
C PRO A 114 12.23 -16.71 -12.56
N LYS A 115 12.14 -15.41 -12.22
CA LYS A 115 12.33 -14.90 -10.86
C LYS A 115 11.14 -15.25 -9.99
N THR A 116 11.03 -16.53 -9.66
CA THR A 116 9.94 -17.15 -8.89
C THR A 116 10.53 -18.12 -7.88
N GLY A 117 9.75 -18.51 -6.87
CA GLY A 117 10.12 -19.58 -5.95
C GLY A 117 10.28 -19.12 -4.50
N PRO A 118 10.88 -19.96 -3.64
CA PRO A 118 10.75 -19.84 -2.19
C PRO A 118 11.27 -18.53 -1.60
N PHE A 119 12.25 -17.88 -2.24
CA PHE A 119 12.73 -16.57 -1.80
C PHE A 119 11.69 -15.46 -2.03
N GLU A 120 10.98 -15.48 -3.16
CA GLU A 120 9.89 -14.53 -3.42
C GLU A 120 8.70 -14.79 -2.50
N ASP A 121 8.36 -16.07 -2.24
CA ASP A 121 7.31 -16.45 -1.29
C ASP A 121 7.65 -16.03 0.15
N LEU A 122 8.93 -15.98 0.49
CA LEU A 122 9.40 -15.56 1.80
C LEU A 122 9.23 -14.04 2.01
N LYS A 123 9.32 -13.21 0.96
CA LYS A 123 9.22 -11.75 1.07
C LYS A 123 7.92 -11.31 1.73
N GLU A 124 6.79 -11.88 1.33
CA GLU A 124 5.48 -11.53 1.91
C GLU A 124 5.42 -11.79 3.42
N ASN A 125 5.89 -12.97 3.85
CA ASN A 125 5.92 -13.33 5.26
C ASN A 125 6.89 -12.44 6.05
N LEU A 126 8.05 -12.10 5.47
CA LEU A 126 9.01 -11.20 6.11
C LEU A 126 8.46 -9.79 6.28
N ILE A 127 7.77 -9.24 5.27
CA ILE A 127 7.09 -7.94 5.38
C ILE A 127 6.09 -7.97 6.53
N ARG A 128 5.23 -8.99 6.55
CA ARG A 128 4.18 -9.13 7.56
C ARG A 128 4.76 -9.23 8.98
N GLU A 129 5.78 -10.06 9.17
CA GLU A 129 6.43 -10.19 10.48
C GLU A 129 7.21 -8.94 10.87
N TYR A 130 7.85 -8.26 9.90
CA TYR A 130 8.51 -6.98 10.14
C TYR A 130 7.52 -5.93 10.64
N VAL A 131 6.36 -5.79 9.99
CA VAL A 131 5.34 -4.82 10.42
C VAL A 131 4.81 -5.16 11.82
N LYS A 132 4.50 -6.44 12.09
CA LYS A 132 4.06 -6.90 13.41
C LYS A 132 5.10 -6.61 14.50
N GLN A 133 6.38 -6.86 14.25
CA GLN A 133 7.41 -6.71 15.29
C GLN A 133 7.79 -5.25 15.51
N THR A 134 7.83 -4.45 14.45
CA THR A 134 8.25 -3.05 14.52
C THR A 134 7.18 -2.15 15.14
N TRP A 135 5.92 -2.33 14.76
CA TRP A 135 4.82 -1.45 15.19
C TRP A 135 3.75 -2.16 16.03
N ASN A 136 3.95 -3.45 16.37
CA ASN A 136 2.98 -4.26 17.12
C ASN A 136 1.57 -4.32 16.50
N LEU A 137 1.46 -4.09 15.19
CA LEU A 137 0.17 -4.03 14.49
C LEU A 137 -0.45 -5.41 14.30
N GLN A 138 -1.78 -5.46 14.41
CA GLN A 138 -2.57 -6.68 14.23
C GLN A 138 -3.86 -6.40 13.44
N GLY A 139 -4.56 -7.46 13.02
CA GLY A 139 -5.86 -7.37 12.35
C GLY A 139 -5.86 -6.45 11.13
N GLN A 140 -6.91 -5.65 10.98
CA GLN A 140 -7.05 -4.73 9.85
C GLN A 140 -5.96 -3.64 9.82
N ALA A 141 -5.50 -3.14 10.96
CA ALA A 141 -4.43 -2.15 11.00
C ALA A 141 -3.13 -2.67 10.35
N LEU A 142 -2.80 -3.94 10.60
CA LEU A 142 -1.69 -4.64 9.94
C LEU A 142 -1.92 -4.81 8.43
N GLU A 143 -3.10 -5.26 8.00
CA GLU A 143 -3.37 -5.45 6.57
C GLU A 143 -3.31 -4.13 5.80
N GLN A 144 -3.94 -3.08 6.32
CA GLN A 144 -3.91 -1.74 5.74
C GLN A 144 -2.47 -1.22 5.63
N ALA A 145 -1.63 -1.51 6.63
CA ALA A 145 -0.24 -1.10 6.65
C ALA A 145 0.55 -1.74 5.52
N ILE A 146 0.41 -3.05 5.39
CA ILE A 146 1.07 -3.82 4.34
C ILE A 146 0.57 -3.36 2.97
N ILE A 147 -0.74 -3.14 2.80
CA ILE A 147 -1.30 -2.73 1.50
C ILE A 147 -0.79 -1.36 1.05
N SER A 148 -0.71 -0.36 1.93
CA SER A 148 -0.24 0.97 1.51
C SER A 148 1.27 1.03 1.36
N GLN A 149 2.01 0.35 2.22
CA GLN A 149 3.45 0.57 2.38
C GLN A 149 4.31 -0.57 1.82
N LYS A 150 3.72 -1.51 1.07
CA LYS A 150 4.44 -2.67 0.54
C LYS A 150 5.75 -2.32 -0.18
N PRO A 151 5.81 -1.35 -1.12
CA PRO A 151 7.08 -0.99 -1.78
C PRO A 151 8.17 -0.53 -0.80
N GLN A 152 7.80 0.32 0.16
CA GLN A 152 8.69 0.85 1.19
C GLN A 152 9.16 -0.28 2.11
N LEU A 153 8.25 -1.18 2.49
CA LEU A 153 8.55 -2.34 3.32
C LEU A 153 9.48 -3.34 2.61
N GLU A 154 9.31 -3.58 1.30
CA GLU A 154 10.24 -4.38 0.49
C GLU A 154 11.65 -3.79 0.51
N LYS A 155 11.78 -2.47 0.42
CA LYS A 155 13.07 -1.78 0.54
C LYS A 155 13.65 -1.91 1.95
N LEU A 156 12.83 -1.76 3.00
CA LEU A 156 13.27 -1.87 4.39
C LEU A 156 13.77 -3.28 4.71
N ILE A 157 13.03 -4.34 4.36
CA ILE A 157 13.49 -5.71 4.61
C ILE A 157 14.77 -6.03 3.84
N ALA A 158 14.96 -5.48 2.64
CA ALA A 158 16.20 -5.66 1.87
C ALA A 158 17.42 -5.01 2.55
N THR A 159 17.19 -4.00 3.39
CA THR A 159 18.21 -3.35 4.23
C THR A 159 18.29 -3.93 5.65
N THR A 160 17.43 -4.88 6.02
CA THR A 160 17.54 -5.53 7.34
C THR A 160 18.79 -6.40 7.44
N ALA A 161 19.31 -6.51 8.67
CA ALA A 161 20.49 -7.32 8.96
C ALA A 161 20.26 -8.77 8.52
N HIS A 162 21.15 -9.26 7.66
CA HIS A 162 21.11 -10.63 7.12
C HIS A 162 21.05 -11.70 8.22
N GLU A 163 21.51 -11.39 9.44
CA GLU A 163 21.47 -12.26 10.62
C GLU A 163 20.06 -12.79 10.95
N LYS A 164 19.04 -11.96 10.76
CA LYS A 164 17.63 -12.33 11.01
C LYS A 164 17.03 -13.19 9.89
N MET A 165 17.70 -13.28 8.74
CA MET A 165 17.16 -14.01 7.60
C MET A 165 17.18 -15.52 7.86
N PRO A 166 16.14 -16.26 7.42
CA PRO A 166 16.05 -17.70 7.67
C PRO A 166 17.16 -18.49 6.99
N TRP A 167 17.70 -17.98 5.88
CA TRP A 167 18.82 -18.56 5.15
C TRP A 167 20.19 -18.27 5.77
N PHE A 168 20.30 -17.37 6.76
CA PHE A 168 21.59 -17.05 7.39
C PHE A 168 21.75 -17.76 8.74
N HIS A 169 22.74 -18.62 8.85
CA HIS A 169 22.92 -19.53 9.99
C HIS A 169 24.04 -19.09 10.95
N GLY A 170 24.55 -17.86 10.81
CA GLY A 170 25.57 -17.33 11.72
C GLY A 170 26.91 -18.08 11.60
N ASN A 171 27.58 -18.25 12.73
CA ASN A 171 28.93 -18.82 12.84
C ASN A 171 28.93 -20.35 12.98
N ILE A 172 28.24 -21.07 12.10
CA ILE A 172 28.34 -22.54 12.03
C ILE A 172 29.58 -22.97 11.25
N SER A 173 30.16 -24.11 11.63
CA SER A 173 31.31 -24.71 10.95
C SER A 173 30.94 -25.23 9.55
N ARG A 174 31.97 -25.57 8.76
CA ARG A 174 31.76 -26.18 7.44
C ARG A 174 31.02 -27.51 7.56
N ASP A 175 31.41 -28.35 8.50
CA ASP A 175 30.84 -29.68 8.67
C ASP A 175 29.39 -29.61 9.17
N GLU A 176 29.11 -28.72 10.14
CA GLU A 176 27.73 -28.46 10.59
C GLU A 176 26.84 -27.93 9.46
N SER A 177 27.38 -27.06 8.60
CA SER A 177 26.64 -26.55 7.44
C SER A 177 26.32 -27.64 6.42
N GLU A 178 27.26 -28.56 6.19
CA GLU A 178 27.06 -29.69 5.28
C GLU A 178 25.99 -30.65 5.81
N GLN A 179 26.05 -30.98 7.11
CA GLN A 179 25.00 -31.79 7.76
C GLN A 179 23.63 -31.10 7.70
N THR A 180 23.56 -29.81 8.02
CA THR A 180 22.30 -29.04 8.00
C THR A 180 21.66 -29.02 6.61
N VAL A 181 22.46 -28.85 5.55
CA VAL A 181 21.97 -28.90 4.17
C VAL A 181 21.49 -30.31 3.81
N LEU A 182 22.17 -31.36 4.28
CA LEU A 182 21.81 -32.76 3.97
C LEU A 182 20.62 -33.32 4.78
N ILE A 183 20.26 -32.70 5.92
CA ILE A 183 19.12 -33.13 6.75
C ILE A 183 17.79 -32.93 6.02
N GLY A 184 16.91 -33.93 6.10
CA GLY A 184 15.57 -33.89 5.52
C GLY A 184 15.55 -34.09 4.00
N SER A 185 14.60 -33.45 3.33
CA SER A 185 14.41 -33.58 1.87
C SER A 185 15.58 -32.98 1.08
N LYS A 186 16.17 -33.77 0.19
CA LYS A 186 17.32 -33.39 -0.65
C LYS A 186 16.91 -32.58 -1.89
N THR A 187 16.15 -31.52 -1.67
CA THR A 187 15.67 -30.64 -2.74
C THR A 187 16.84 -29.91 -3.39
N ASN A 188 17.01 -30.11 -4.69
CA ASN A 188 18.01 -29.42 -5.48
C ASN A 188 17.89 -27.89 -5.33
N GLY A 189 19.00 -27.21 -5.06
CA GLY A 189 19.03 -25.76 -4.79
C GLY A 189 18.82 -25.40 -3.31
N LYS A 190 18.57 -26.37 -2.42
CA LYS A 190 18.49 -26.13 -0.97
C LYS A 190 19.79 -25.49 -0.49
N PHE A 191 19.70 -24.40 0.27
CA PHE A 191 20.89 -23.60 0.58
C PHE A 191 20.86 -22.97 1.98
N LEU A 192 22.04 -22.55 2.44
CA LEU A 192 22.21 -21.63 3.57
C LEU A 192 23.46 -20.76 3.36
N ILE A 193 23.53 -19.64 4.07
CA ILE A 193 24.72 -18.79 4.18
C ILE A 193 25.20 -18.82 5.63
N ARG A 194 26.51 -18.95 5.82
CA ARG A 194 27.17 -18.87 7.13
C ARG A 194 28.32 -17.88 7.09
N ALA A 195 28.63 -17.26 8.22
CA ALA A 195 29.84 -16.49 8.38
C ALA A 195 31.06 -17.42 8.49
N ARG A 196 32.15 -17.04 7.82
CA ARG A 196 33.44 -17.73 7.88
C ARG A 196 34.36 -17.09 8.92
N ASP A 197 34.23 -15.78 9.08
CA ASP A 197 34.94 -14.96 10.05
C ASP A 197 34.09 -13.73 10.40
N ASN A 198 34.57 -12.94 11.37
CA ASN A 198 33.93 -11.70 11.81
C ASN A 198 34.25 -10.50 10.87
N ASN A 199 35.04 -10.70 9.80
CA ASN A 199 35.52 -9.65 8.90
C ASN A 199 34.71 -9.56 7.60
N GLY A 200 33.50 -10.15 7.57
CA GLY A 200 32.61 -10.08 6.43
C GLY A 200 32.94 -11.06 5.31
N SER A 201 33.64 -12.16 5.60
CA SER A 201 33.70 -13.32 4.71
C SER A 201 32.61 -14.33 5.07
N PHE A 202 31.93 -14.86 4.06
CA PHE A 202 30.82 -15.80 4.19
C PHE A 202 31.02 -17.03 3.30
N ALA A 203 30.25 -18.08 3.56
CA ALA A 203 30.14 -19.25 2.70
C ALA A 203 28.68 -19.51 2.36
N LEU A 204 28.38 -19.60 1.06
CA LEU A 204 27.12 -20.11 0.54
C LEU A 204 27.25 -21.63 0.35
N CYS A 205 26.41 -22.38 1.04
CA CYS A 205 26.35 -23.84 0.97
C CYS A 205 25.11 -24.23 0.17
N LEU A 206 25.29 -24.95 -0.95
CA LEU A 206 24.24 -25.21 -1.94
C LEU A 206 24.16 -26.71 -2.26
N LEU A 207 22.97 -27.30 -2.13
CA LEU A 207 22.71 -28.68 -2.48
C LEU A 207 22.51 -28.85 -3.99
N HIS A 208 23.28 -29.75 -4.60
CA HIS A 208 23.08 -30.19 -5.97
C HIS A 208 23.31 -31.70 -6.08
N GLU A 209 22.31 -32.43 -6.58
CA GLU A 209 22.38 -33.88 -6.84
C GLU A 209 22.90 -34.68 -5.62
N GLY A 210 22.42 -34.29 -4.43
CA GLY A 210 22.79 -34.92 -3.17
C GLY A 210 24.16 -34.54 -2.62
N LYS A 211 24.90 -33.64 -3.26
CA LYS A 211 26.21 -33.12 -2.82
C LYS A 211 26.11 -31.65 -2.40
N VAL A 212 26.84 -31.27 -1.37
CA VAL A 212 26.90 -29.88 -0.89
C VAL A 212 28.08 -29.16 -1.55
N LEU A 213 27.80 -28.08 -2.24
CA LEU A 213 28.77 -27.19 -2.86
C LEU A 213 29.00 -26.00 -1.92
N HIS A 214 30.26 -25.61 -1.71
CA HIS A 214 30.61 -24.48 -0.86
C HIS A 214 31.24 -23.36 -1.70
N TYR A 215 30.49 -22.28 -1.89
CA TYR A 215 30.93 -21.07 -2.56
C TYR A 215 31.40 -20.07 -1.52
N ARG A 216 32.61 -19.54 -1.69
CA ARG A 216 33.10 -18.44 -0.86
C ARG A 216 32.40 -17.15 -1.29
N ILE A 217 32.01 -16.32 -0.34
CA ILE A 217 31.55 -14.95 -0.59
C ILE A 217 32.49 -14.04 0.18
N ASP A 218 33.21 -13.19 -0.53
CA ASP A 218 34.17 -12.27 0.07
C ASP A 218 33.70 -10.83 -0.10
N ARG A 219 34.04 -10.01 0.88
CA ARG A 219 33.89 -8.57 0.81
C ARG A 219 35.14 -7.95 0.20
N ASP A 220 34.95 -7.18 -0.87
CA ASP A 220 36.04 -6.44 -1.50
C ASP A 220 36.36 -5.14 -0.76
N LYS A 221 37.39 -4.43 -1.23
CA LYS A 221 37.85 -3.16 -0.64
C LYS A 221 36.81 -2.05 -0.69
N THR A 222 35.80 -2.16 -1.56
CA THR A 222 34.69 -1.21 -1.68
C THR A 222 33.51 -1.56 -0.78
N GLY A 223 33.62 -2.66 -0.02
CA GLY A 223 32.56 -3.14 0.86
C GLY A 223 31.55 -4.05 0.18
N LYS A 224 31.69 -4.31 -1.13
CA LYS A 224 30.77 -5.14 -1.91
C LYS A 224 31.08 -6.63 -1.74
N LEU A 225 30.03 -7.45 -1.75
CA LEU A 225 30.05 -8.89 -1.59
C LEU A 225 29.95 -9.58 -2.96
N SER A 226 30.74 -10.62 -3.18
CA SER A 226 30.67 -11.44 -4.40
C SER A 226 31.20 -12.85 -4.17
N ILE A 227 30.72 -13.81 -4.96
CA ILE A 227 31.43 -15.08 -5.17
C ILE A 227 32.67 -14.84 -6.07
N PRO A 228 33.66 -15.75 -6.12
CA PRO A 228 34.79 -15.63 -7.03
C PRO A 228 34.34 -15.38 -8.47
N GLU A 229 34.87 -14.31 -9.09
CA GLU A 229 34.55 -13.88 -10.47
C GLU A 229 33.07 -13.56 -10.74
N GLY A 230 32.24 -13.49 -9.70
CA GLY A 230 30.81 -13.22 -9.81
C GLY A 230 30.45 -11.74 -9.76
N LYS A 231 29.16 -11.47 -9.94
CA LYS A 231 28.57 -10.13 -9.76
C LYS A 231 28.77 -9.64 -8.32
N LYS A 232 28.95 -8.33 -8.18
CA LYS A 232 29.13 -7.63 -6.90
C LYS A 232 27.81 -7.06 -6.38
N PHE A 233 27.57 -7.22 -5.08
CA PHE A 233 26.34 -6.81 -4.38
C PHE A 233 26.68 -5.98 -3.14
N ASP A 234 25.79 -5.11 -2.70
CA ASP A 234 25.98 -4.34 -1.47
C ASP A 234 25.57 -5.14 -0.23
N THR A 235 24.59 -6.05 -0.36
CA THR A 235 24.09 -6.86 0.75
C THR A 235 23.97 -8.35 0.40
N LEU A 236 23.99 -9.21 1.43
CA LEU A 236 23.70 -10.64 1.25
C LEU A 236 22.27 -10.88 0.75
N TRP A 237 21.32 -9.98 1.06
CA TRP A 237 19.96 -10.03 0.53
C TRP A 237 19.95 -9.95 -1.00
N GLN A 238 20.59 -8.92 -1.56
CA GLN A 238 20.69 -8.74 -3.01
C GLN A 238 21.40 -9.92 -3.69
N LEU A 239 22.41 -10.47 -3.02
CA LEU A 239 23.13 -11.65 -3.50
C LEU A 239 22.21 -12.88 -3.59
N VAL A 240 21.46 -13.17 -2.52
CA VAL A 240 20.52 -14.29 -2.49
C VAL A 240 19.41 -14.08 -3.53
N GLU A 241 18.86 -12.86 -3.61
CA GLU A 241 17.83 -12.52 -4.59
C GLU A 241 18.31 -12.76 -6.04
N HIS A 242 19.54 -12.36 -6.37
CA HIS A 242 20.11 -12.58 -7.70
C HIS A 242 20.30 -14.07 -7.99
N TYR A 243 20.94 -14.80 -7.08
CA TYR A 243 21.26 -16.21 -7.29
C TYR A 243 20.05 -17.15 -7.21
N SER A 244 18.91 -16.68 -6.73
CA SER A 244 17.64 -17.42 -6.78
C SER A 244 17.04 -17.55 -8.19
N TYR A 245 17.50 -16.77 -9.18
CA TYR A 245 17.00 -16.87 -10.56
C TYR A 245 18.06 -16.78 -11.66
N LYS A 246 19.25 -16.26 -11.34
CA LYS A 246 20.44 -16.27 -12.22
C LYS A 246 21.56 -17.05 -11.55
N PRO A 247 21.95 -18.23 -12.07
CA PRO A 247 22.98 -19.04 -11.43
C PRO A 247 24.37 -18.39 -11.49
N ASP A 248 24.71 -17.66 -12.57
CA ASP A 248 25.92 -16.82 -12.72
C ASP A 248 27.17 -17.29 -11.94
N GLY A 249 27.75 -18.42 -12.35
CA GLY A 249 28.93 -19.01 -11.70
C GLY A 249 28.61 -20.05 -10.61
N LEU A 250 27.37 -20.08 -10.12
CA LEU A 250 26.81 -21.23 -9.40
C LEU A 250 26.40 -22.34 -10.38
N LEU A 251 26.40 -23.57 -9.89
CA LEU A 251 25.97 -24.72 -10.69
C LEU A 251 24.44 -24.74 -10.92
N ARG A 252 23.69 -24.10 -10.03
CA ARG A 252 22.23 -23.91 -10.13
C ARG A 252 21.77 -22.74 -9.28
N VAL A 253 20.53 -22.34 -9.50
CA VAL A 253 19.85 -21.32 -8.69
C VAL A 253 19.57 -21.79 -7.26
N LEU A 254 19.48 -20.82 -6.35
CA LEU A 254 19.06 -21.02 -4.96
C LEU A 254 17.55 -21.25 -4.90
N THR A 255 17.10 -22.26 -4.16
CA THR A 255 15.68 -22.57 -4.00
C THR A 255 15.22 -22.41 -2.56
N VAL A 256 15.18 -23.49 -1.78
CA VAL A 256 14.61 -23.52 -0.43
C VAL A 256 15.70 -23.22 0.61
N PRO A 257 15.51 -22.26 1.53
CA PRO A 257 16.44 -22.03 2.63
C PRO A 257 16.41 -23.17 3.65
N CYS A 258 17.56 -23.53 4.21
CA CYS A 258 17.62 -24.51 5.30
C CYS A 258 16.96 -23.96 6.57
N GLN A 259 16.24 -24.81 7.31
CA GLN A 259 15.72 -24.47 8.64
C GLN A 259 16.87 -24.31 9.64
N LYS A 260 16.83 -23.25 10.45
CA LYS A 260 17.78 -23.04 11.55
C LYS A 260 17.55 -24.10 12.63
N ILE A 261 18.62 -24.73 13.09
CA ILE A 261 18.56 -25.69 14.21
C ILE A 261 18.33 -24.87 15.49
N GLY A 262 17.13 -24.96 16.10
CA GLY A 262 16.80 -24.28 17.35
C GLY A 262 15.42 -23.62 17.46
N VAL A 263 14.61 -23.59 16.40
CA VAL A 263 13.23 -23.06 16.48
C VAL A 263 12.24 -24.23 16.68
N GLN A 264 11.88 -24.52 17.93
CA GLN A 264 10.69 -25.32 18.22
C GLN A 264 9.45 -24.50 17.82
N MET A 265 8.81 -24.85 16.71
CA MET A 265 7.39 -24.55 16.52
C MET A 265 6.62 -25.45 17.49
N GLY A 266 5.91 -24.84 18.45
CA GLY A 266 5.08 -25.56 19.39
C GLY A 266 3.97 -26.33 18.66
N HIS A 267 3.98 -27.65 18.82
CA HIS A 267 2.79 -28.48 18.65
C HIS A 267 2.16 -28.76 20.02
N PRO A 268 0.82 -28.84 20.11
CA PRO A 268 0.11 -28.93 21.37
C PRO A 268 0.12 -30.34 21.94
N GLY A 269 0.35 -30.44 23.26
CA GLY A 269 -0.02 -31.61 24.06
C GLY A 269 1.09 -32.60 24.37
N SER A 270 1.66 -32.49 25.59
CA SER A 270 1.60 -33.59 26.56
C SER A 270 2.11 -33.09 27.90
N SER A 271 1.23 -33.18 28.90
CA SER A 271 1.52 -33.01 30.32
C SER A 271 2.65 -33.93 30.79
N ASN A 272 3.59 -33.39 31.55
CA ASN A 272 4.01 -33.97 32.83
C ASN A 272 4.84 -32.96 33.64
N ALA A 273 4.33 -32.67 34.83
CA ALA A 273 4.92 -31.77 35.80
C ALA A 273 5.92 -32.53 36.69
N HIS A 274 7.09 -31.96 36.91
CA HIS A 274 7.81 -32.05 38.19
C HIS A 274 8.62 -30.77 38.44
N PRO A 275 8.74 -30.31 39.71
CA PRO A 275 9.20 -28.96 40.03
C PRO A 275 10.73 -28.91 40.17
N VAL A 276 11.35 -27.91 39.54
CA VAL A 276 12.78 -27.58 39.73
C VAL A 276 12.88 -26.33 40.61
N PRO A 277 13.76 -26.31 41.65
CA PRO A 277 13.87 -25.22 42.61
C PRO A 277 14.50 -23.95 41.99
N PRO A 278 14.29 -22.76 42.60
CA PRO A 278 14.74 -21.50 42.02
C PRO A 278 16.27 -21.32 42.16
N PRO A 279 16.98 -20.85 41.11
CA PRO A 279 18.36 -20.41 41.22
C PRO A 279 18.45 -18.97 41.77
N PRO A 280 19.61 -18.58 42.34
CA PRO A 280 19.73 -17.43 43.24
C PRO A 280 19.77 -16.08 42.50
N GLN A 281 19.33 -15.04 43.21
CA GLN A 281 19.40 -13.64 42.79
C GLN A 281 20.85 -13.20 42.55
N GLY A 282 21.17 -12.83 41.32
CA GLY A 282 22.45 -12.20 40.98
C GLY A 282 22.65 -12.04 39.48
N SER A 283 23.02 -10.84 39.06
CA SER A 283 23.40 -10.40 37.70
C SER A 283 22.31 -10.43 36.61
N ARG A 284 21.76 -9.24 36.32
CA ARG A 284 21.11 -8.92 35.04
C ARG A 284 22.10 -9.19 33.89
N PRO A 285 21.74 -9.94 32.84
CA PRO A 285 22.38 -9.76 31.55
C PRO A 285 21.86 -8.45 30.94
N GLU A 286 22.74 -7.46 30.85
CA GLU A 286 22.59 -6.37 29.90
C GLU A 286 22.60 -6.92 28.46
N SER A 287 21.90 -6.23 27.56
CA SER A 287 21.85 -6.42 26.09
C SER A 287 20.73 -7.31 25.49
N THR A 288 19.48 -6.93 25.72
CA THR A 288 18.47 -7.02 24.64
C THR A 288 18.51 -5.73 23.83
N VAL A 289 19.47 -5.62 22.90
CA VAL A 289 19.47 -4.48 21.99
C VAL A 289 18.42 -4.74 20.91
N SER A 290 17.27 -4.08 21.06
CA SER A 290 16.25 -3.97 20.01
C SER A 290 16.87 -3.18 18.86
N PHE A 291 17.14 -3.87 17.74
CA PHE A 291 17.69 -3.23 16.53
C PHE A 291 16.75 -3.47 15.36
N ASN A 292 15.91 -2.46 15.17
CA ASN A 292 15.30 -2.11 13.92
C ASN A 292 16.29 -1.15 13.20
N PRO A 293 16.74 -1.42 11.95
CA PRO A 293 17.59 -0.47 11.20
C PRO A 293 16.83 0.80 10.80
N TYR A 294 15.51 0.75 10.93
CA TYR A 294 14.64 1.91 10.96
C TYR A 294 14.53 2.37 12.42
N GLU A 295 15.13 3.51 12.76
CA GLU A 295 14.83 4.18 14.02
C GLU A 295 13.47 4.86 13.85
N PRO A 296 12.39 4.39 14.53
CA PRO A 296 11.17 5.17 14.60
C PRO A 296 11.53 6.51 15.23
N THR A 297 11.00 7.62 14.71
CA THR A 297 11.10 8.93 15.35
C THR A 297 10.26 8.90 16.65
N GLY A 298 10.76 8.24 17.68
CA GLY A 298 9.99 7.86 18.86
C GLY A 298 10.88 7.83 20.10
N GLY A 299 11.37 8.99 20.51
CA GLY A 299 12.11 9.16 21.75
C GLY A 299 12.44 10.63 22.02
N ALA A 300 11.57 11.30 22.79
CA ALA A 300 11.68 12.67 23.26
C ALA A 300 11.54 13.78 22.19
N TRP A 301 10.62 14.70 22.48
CA TRP A 301 10.28 15.90 21.71
C TRP A 301 11.49 16.83 21.55
N GLY A 302 12.28 16.61 20.50
CA GLY A 302 13.31 17.52 19.98
C GLY A 302 12.77 18.40 18.84
N PRO A 303 13.39 19.55 18.53
CA PRO A 303 12.84 20.57 17.63
C PRO A 303 13.03 20.27 16.13
N ASP A 304 13.44 19.06 15.74
CA ASP A 304 13.78 18.76 14.35
C ASP A 304 12.54 18.42 13.49
N ARG A 305 11.77 19.46 13.16
CA ARG A 305 10.51 19.38 12.40
C ARG A 305 10.67 18.83 10.97
N GLY A 306 11.89 18.67 10.47
CA GLY A 306 12.16 18.20 9.10
C GLY A 306 11.91 16.70 8.93
N LEU A 307 12.47 15.88 9.83
CA LEU A 307 12.41 14.40 9.74
C LEU A 307 11.00 13.84 9.98
N GLN A 308 10.18 14.50 10.82
CA GLN A 308 8.84 14.03 11.14
C GLN A 308 7.83 14.23 9.97
N ARG A 309 8.15 15.10 9.00
CA ARG A 309 7.29 15.33 7.83
C ARG A 309 7.34 14.23 6.78
N GLU A 310 8.37 13.39 6.81
CA GLU A 310 8.58 12.29 5.86
C GLU A 310 8.38 10.91 6.49
N ALA A 311 7.90 10.85 7.73
CA ALA A 311 7.68 9.59 8.45
C ALA A 311 6.65 8.69 7.73
N LEU A 312 6.84 7.37 7.82
CA LEU A 312 5.87 6.39 7.35
C LEU A 312 4.57 6.54 8.15
N PRO A 313 3.40 6.14 7.60
CA PRO A 313 2.14 6.28 8.32
C PRO A 313 2.17 5.66 9.73
N MET A 314 2.77 4.48 9.87
CA MET A 314 2.81 3.69 11.11
C MET A 314 3.61 4.34 12.24
N ASP A 315 4.50 5.29 11.93
CA ASP A 315 5.31 6.00 12.93
C ASP A 315 4.59 7.19 13.54
N THR A 316 3.37 7.46 13.07
CA THR A 316 2.55 8.55 13.59
C THR A 316 1.55 8.03 14.62
N GLU A 317 1.27 8.84 15.64
CA GLU A 317 0.31 8.53 16.71
C GLU A 317 -1.17 8.46 16.25
N VAL A 318 -1.43 8.74 14.97
CA VAL A 318 -2.77 8.77 14.36
C VAL A 318 -3.00 7.62 13.39
N TYR A 319 -2.04 6.71 13.23
CA TYR A 319 -2.24 5.51 12.43
C TYR A 319 -3.27 4.59 13.06
N GLU A 320 -3.05 4.20 14.31
CA GLU A 320 -4.02 3.46 15.10
C GLU A 320 -5.04 4.40 15.76
N SER A 321 -6.21 3.86 16.08
CA SER A 321 -7.25 4.57 16.81
C SER A 321 -6.73 5.01 18.19
N PRO A 322 -7.12 6.18 18.72
CA PRO A 322 -6.80 6.56 20.10
C PRO A 322 -7.27 5.54 21.16
N TYR A 323 -8.22 4.67 20.79
CA TYR A 323 -8.76 3.63 21.66
C TYR A 323 -8.18 2.22 21.34
N ALA A 324 -7.04 2.15 20.64
CA ALA A 324 -6.34 0.90 20.39
C ALA A 324 -5.63 0.35 21.64
N ASP A 325 -5.21 1.23 22.56
CA ASP A 325 -4.73 0.83 23.90
C ASP A 325 -5.92 0.30 24.73
N PRO A 326 -5.93 -0.99 25.15
CA PRO A 326 -7.01 -1.55 25.95
C PRO A 326 -7.22 -0.85 27.31
N GLU A 327 -6.22 -0.12 27.80
CA GLU A 327 -6.33 0.64 29.05
C GLU A 327 -6.96 2.02 28.87
N GLU A 328 -7.06 2.53 27.63
CA GLU A 328 -7.83 3.72 27.28
C GLU A 328 -9.31 3.39 27.18
N ILE A 329 -10.15 4.26 27.76
CA ILE A 329 -11.58 4.01 27.88
C ILE A 329 -12.28 4.63 26.67
N ARG A 330 -12.80 3.79 25.77
CA ARG A 330 -13.71 4.27 24.72
C ARG A 330 -14.99 4.82 25.37
N PRO A 331 -15.40 6.07 25.07
CA PRO A 331 -16.64 6.61 25.61
C PRO A 331 -17.82 5.75 25.15
N LYS A 332 -18.80 5.55 26.04
CA LYS A 332 -20.00 4.73 25.76
C LYS A 332 -20.98 5.41 24.80
N GLU A 333 -20.88 6.73 24.70
CA GLU A 333 -21.70 7.59 23.86
C GLU A 333 -20.80 8.51 23.04
N VAL A 334 -21.36 9.17 22.04
CA VAL A 334 -20.63 10.07 21.16
C VAL A 334 -20.12 11.34 21.86
N TYR A 335 -20.70 11.70 23.02
CA TYR A 335 -20.35 12.90 23.77
C TYR A 335 -19.01 12.79 24.52
N LEU A 336 -18.23 13.87 24.47
CA LEU A 336 -16.99 14.06 25.22
C LEU A 336 -17.16 15.12 26.30
N ASP A 337 -16.42 14.97 27.41
CA ASP A 337 -16.41 15.97 28.47
C ASP A 337 -15.65 17.23 28.02
N ARG A 338 -16.38 18.34 27.87
CA ARG A 338 -15.83 19.65 27.50
C ARG A 338 -14.71 20.12 28.44
N LYS A 339 -14.71 19.69 29.72
CA LYS A 339 -13.66 20.04 30.71
C LYS A 339 -12.31 19.42 30.39
N LEU A 340 -12.30 18.32 29.62
CA LEU A 340 -11.09 17.65 29.18
C LEU A 340 -10.53 18.22 27.87
N LEU A 341 -11.22 19.18 27.25
CA LEU A 341 -10.83 19.79 25.99
C LEU A 341 -10.30 21.21 26.18
N THR A 342 -9.09 21.47 25.70
CA THR A 342 -8.51 22.83 25.63
C THR A 342 -8.31 23.21 24.16
N LEU A 343 -8.69 24.44 23.78
CA LEU A 343 -8.56 24.94 22.41
C LEU A 343 -7.47 26.01 22.34
N GLU A 344 -6.69 26.02 21.26
CA GLU A 344 -5.83 27.15 20.93
C GLU A 344 -6.65 28.30 20.35
N ASP A 345 -6.17 29.53 20.51
CA ASP A 345 -6.87 30.71 19.99
C ASP A 345 -6.86 30.76 18.47
N ASN A 346 -5.74 30.36 17.85
CA ASN A 346 -5.51 30.44 16.42
C ASN A 346 -6.38 29.44 15.64
N GLU A 347 -6.95 29.90 14.54
CA GLU A 347 -7.68 29.05 13.59
C GLU A 347 -6.72 28.34 12.64
N LEU A 348 -6.92 27.04 12.44
CA LEU A 348 -6.27 26.26 11.40
C LEU A 348 -6.90 26.51 10.02
N GLY A 349 -8.19 26.82 10.01
CA GLY A 349 -8.94 27.17 8.81
C GLY A 349 -10.43 27.32 9.08
N SER A 350 -11.16 27.80 8.07
CA SER A 350 -12.61 27.95 8.13
C SER A 350 -13.25 27.55 6.80
N GLY A 351 -14.50 27.11 6.86
CA GLY A 351 -15.24 26.61 5.70
C GLY A 351 -16.74 26.84 5.82
N ASN A 352 -17.50 26.21 4.92
CA ASN A 352 -18.95 26.36 4.89
C ASN A 352 -19.63 25.90 6.19
N PHE A 353 -19.06 24.90 6.86
CA PHE A 353 -19.64 24.22 8.01
C PHE A 353 -19.17 24.75 9.37
N GLY A 354 -18.14 25.60 9.42
CA GLY A 354 -17.56 26.04 10.69
C GLY A 354 -16.12 26.49 10.60
N THR A 355 -15.54 26.76 11.76
CA THR A 355 -14.12 27.06 11.95
C THR A 355 -13.42 25.86 12.58
N VAL A 356 -12.15 25.65 12.26
CA VAL A 356 -11.34 24.55 12.78
C VAL A 356 -10.20 25.13 13.61
N LYS A 357 -10.06 24.67 14.84
CA LYS A 357 -8.98 25.05 15.76
C LYS A 357 -8.17 23.84 16.17
N LYS A 358 -6.90 24.07 16.50
CA LYS A 358 -6.08 23.07 17.19
C LYS A 358 -6.54 22.98 18.65
N GLY A 359 -6.51 21.78 19.22
CA GLY A 359 -6.83 21.57 20.62
C GLY A 359 -6.10 20.38 21.22
N TYR A 360 -6.35 20.17 22.50
CA TYR A 360 -5.74 19.14 23.32
C TYR A 360 -6.83 18.47 24.14
N TYR A 361 -7.00 17.16 23.95
CA TYR A 361 -7.98 16.36 24.67
C TYR A 361 -7.29 15.47 25.70
N GLN A 362 -7.61 15.66 26.98
CA GLN A 362 -7.07 14.87 28.08
C GLN A 362 -7.71 13.48 28.09
N MET A 363 -6.91 12.47 27.75
CA MET A 363 -7.24 11.05 27.91
C MET A 363 -6.68 10.51 29.22
N LYS A 364 -6.86 9.22 29.49
CA LYS A 364 -6.45 8.65 30.79
C LYS A 364 -4.94 8.64 30.98
N LYS A 365 -4.17 8.31 29.93
CA LYS A 365 -2.70 8.26 29.99
C LYS A 365 -2.02 9.44 29.31
N VAL A 366 -2.64 10.01 28.29
CA VAL A 366 -2.00 10.98 27.40
C VAL A 366 -2.87 12.22 27.17
N VAL A 367 -2.23 13.32 26.80
CA VAL A 367 -2.93 14.48 26.22
C VAL A 367 -2.85 14.34 24.71
N LYS A 368 -3.96 14.06 24.05
CA LYS A 368 -3.99 13.86 22.60
C LYS A 368 -4.17 15.21 21.90
N THR A 369 -3.32 15.49 20.93
CA THR A 369 -3.51 16.64 20.03
C THR A 369 -4.66 16.36 19.07
N VAL A 370 -5.60 17.29 18.97
CA VAL A 370 -6.84 17.14 18.19
C VAL A 370 -7.09 18.36 17.30
N ALA A 371 -7.85 18.13 16.22
CA ALA A 371 -8.49 19.20 15.46
C ALA A 371 -9.95 19.30 15.88
N VAL A 372 -10.42 20.51 16.19
CA VAL A 372 -11.78 20.75 16.67
C VAL A 372 -12.52 21.63 15.68
N LYS A 373 -13.56 21.09 15.06
CA LYS A 373 -14.44 21.83 14.16
C LYS A 373 -15.63 22.37 14.95
N ILE A 374 -15.67 23.68 15.10
CA ILE A 374 -16.75 24.41 15.75
C ILE A 374 -17.82 24.70 14.70
N LEU A 375 -18.97 24.05 14.82
CA LEU A 375 -20.08 24.20 13.88
C LEU A 375 -20.73 25.58 14.04
N LYS A 376 -21.27 26.11 12.94
CA LYS A 376 -21.95 27.42 12.97
C LYS A 376 -23.29 27.34 13.71
N ASN A 377 -23.79 28.50 14.13
CA ASN A 377 -25.01 28.64 14.93
C ASN A 377 -26.25 28.01 14.28
N GLU A 378 -26.30 27.90 12.95
CA GLU A 378 -27.41 27.24 12.25
C GLU A 378 -27.54 25.76 12.62
N ALA A 379 -26.46 25.11 13.08
CA ALA A 379 -26.48 23.73 13.57
C ALA A 379 -27.09 23.59 14.98
N ASN A 380 -27.35 24.70 15.70
CA ASN A 380 -28.01 24.67 17.00
C ASN A 380 -29.54 24.60 16.89
N ASP A 381 -30.09 24.53 15.67
CA ASP A 381 -31.53 24.31 15.46
C ASP A 381 -31.94 22.97 16.06
N PRO A 382 -32.89 22.93 17.02
CA PRO A 382 -33.38 21.69 17.61
C PRO A 382 -33.88 20.67 16.57
N ALA A 383 -34.35 21.13 15.41
CA ALA A 383 -34.79 20.25 14.33
C ALA A 383 -33.65 19.46 13.66
N LEU A 384 -32.40 19.94 13.77
CA LEU A 384 -31.21 19.31 13.18
C LEU A 384 -30.45 18.42 14.18
N LYS A 385 -30.77 18.51 15.48
CA LYS A 385 -30.04 17.81 16.55
C LYS A 385 -30.07 16.29 16.38
N ASP A 386 -31.24 15.70 16.13
CA ASP A 386 -31.37 14.24 16.03
C ASP A 386 -30.64 13.68 14.82
N GLU A 387 -30.69 14.38 13.67
CA GLU A 387 -29.96 13.99 12.46
C GLU A 387 -28.44 14.11 12.66
N LEU A 388 -27.98 15.23 13.25
CA LEU A 388 -26.57 15.46 13.57
C LEU A 388 -26.02 14.37 14.52
N LEU A 389 -26.77 14.03 15.57
CA LEU A 389 -26.37 12.98 16.52
C LEU A 389 -26.37 11.60 15.88
N ALA A 390 -27.35 11.28 15.04
CA ALA A 390 -27.37 10.02 14.31
C ALA A 390 -26.14 9.89 13.39
N GLU A 391 -25.80 10.94 12.64
CA GLU A 391 -24.62 10.98 11.79
C GLU A 391 -23.32 10.89 12.59
N ALA A 392 -23.22 11.65 13.70
CA ALA A 392 -22.05 11.61 14.57
C ALA A 392 -21.82 10.21 15.16
N ASN A 393 -22.88 9.51 15.58
CA ASN A 393 -22.76 8.14 16.09
C ASN A 393 -22.21 7.18 15.04
N VAL A 394 -22.63 7.29 13.77
CA VAL A 394 -22.07 6.46 12.69
C VAL A 394 -20.62 6.85 12.41
N MET A 395 -20.32 8.15 12.36
CA MET A 395 -18.96 8.65 12.12
C MET A 395 -17.95 8.18 13.19
N GLN A 396 -18.37 8.04 14.45
CA GLN A 396 -17.51 7.57 15.54
C GLN A 396 -17.14 6.08 15.41
N GLN A 397 -17.98 5.30 14.71
CA GLN A 397 -17.75 3.87 14.49
C GLN A 397 -16.75 3.60 13.37
N LEU A 398 -16.55 4.60 12.49
CA LEU A 398 -15.61 4.49 11.39
C LEU A 398 -14.17 4.49 11.93
N ASP A 399 -13.46 3.40 11.70
CA ASP A 399 -12.09 3.17 12.16
C ASP A 399 -11.24 2.62 11.02
N ASN A 400 -10.55 3.53 10.33
CA ASN A 400 -9.58 3.19 9.30
C ASN A 400 -8.39 4.17 9.37
N PRO A 401 -7.15 3.73 9.11
CA PRO A 401 -6.01 4.62 9.16
C PRO A 401 -6.09 5.78 8.16
N TYR A 402 -6.75 5.62 7.01
CA TYR A 402 -6.79 6.61 5.93
C TYR A 402 -8.01 7.54 5.98
N ILE A 403 -8.70 7.58 7.12
CA ILE A 403 -9.70 8.60 7.44
C ILE A 403 -9.25 9.40 8.67
N VAL A 404 -9.66 10.67 8.74
CA VAL A 404 -9.58 11.46 9.96
C VAL A 404 -10.66 10.94 10.89
N ARG A 405 -10.27 10.19 11.92
CA ARG A 405 -11.24 9.61 12.85
C ARG A 405 -11.91 10.69 13.66
N MET A 406 -13.20 10.51 13.88
CA MET A 406 -13.99 11.33 14.80
C MET A 406 -13.91 10.72 16.19
N ILE A 407 -13.32 11.46 17.14
CA ILE A 407 -13.10 11.00 18.51
C ILE A 407 -14.43 11.08 19.29
N GLY A 408 -15.14 12.19 19.12
CA GLY A 408 -16.46 12.42 19.69
C GLY A 408 -16.91 13.86 19.46
N ILE A 409 -18.01 14.24 20.09
CA ILE A 409 -18.59 15.58 20.00
C ILE A 409 -18.66 16.26 21.37
N CYS A 410 -18.54 17.58 21.41
CA CYS A 410 -18.89 18.37 22.59
C CYS A 410 -20.10 19.25 22.27
N GLU A 411 -21.12 19.19 23.12
CA GLU A 411 -22.22 20.16 23.15
C GLU A 411 -21.91 21.18 24.26
N ALA A 412 -21.46 22.38 23.87
CA ALA A 412 -21.06 23.42 24.82
C ALA A 412 -21.49 24.81 24.30
N GLU A 413 -20.58 25.78 24.21
CA GLU A 413 -20.86 27.09 23.61
C GLU A 413 -21.32 27.01 22.15
N SER A 414 -20.94 25.95 21.45
CA SER A 414 -21.40 25.54 20.13
C SER A 414 -21.18 24.03 20.00
N TRP A 415 -21.81 23.39 19.01
CA TRP A 415 -21.47 22.01 18.66
C TRP A 415 -20.03 21.92 18.15
N MET A 416 -19.25 21.01 18.72
CA MET A 416 -17.86 20.78 18.35
C MET A 416 -17.65 19.34 17.93
N LEU A 417 -17.01 19.13 16.78
CA LEU A 417 -16.53 17.82 16.36
C LEU A 417 -15.05 17.72 16.71
N VAL A 418 -14.70 16.77 17.57
CA VAL A 418 -13.31 16.52 18.00
C VAL A 418 -12.74 15.40 17.14
N MET A 419 -11.66 15.68 16.42
CA MET A 419 -11.10 14.83 15.37
C MET A 419 -9.59 14.64 15.54
N GLU A 420 -9.04 13.62 14.88
CA GLU A 420 -7.60 13.46 14.73
C GLU A 420 -6.96 14.68 14.06
N MET A 421 -5.74 15.01 14.49
CA MET A 421 -4.96 16.10 13.90
C MET A 421 -4.19 15.63 12.65
N ALA A 422 -4.23 16.43 11.59
CA ALA A 422 -3.41 16.27 10.38
C ALA A 422 -2.74 17.61 10.05
N GLU A 423 -1.49 17.79 10.53
CA GLU A 423 -0.88 19.11 10.67
C GLU A 423 -0.41 19.75 9.35
N LEU A 424 -0.18 18.96 8.29
CA LEU A 424 0.27 19.51 7.01
C LEU A 424 -0.89 20.10 6.16
N GLY A 425 -2.13 19.98 6.65
CA GLY A 425 -3.29 20.58 6.03
C GLY A 425 -3.69 19.90 4.70
N PRO A 426 -4.49 20.58 3.86
CA PRO A 426 -5.13 19.94 2.73
C PRO A 426 -4.18 19.70 1.54
N LEU A 427 -4.34 18.55 0.89
CA LEU A 427 -3.53 18.04 -0.21
C LEU A 427 -3.36 19.07 -1.34
N ASN A 428 -4.43 19.76 -1.74
CA ASN A 428 -4.36 20.74 -2.82
C ASN A 428 -3.41 21.91 -2.51
N LYS A 429 -3.48 22.48 -1.29
CA LYS A 429 -2.59 23.58 -0.87
C LYS A 429 -1.17 23.07 -0.71
N TYR A 430 -1.01 21.88 -0.12
CA TYR A 430 0.31 21.27 0.08
C TYR A 430 1.03 21.06 -1.26
N LEU A 431 0.37 20.49 -2.28
CA LEU A 431 0.98 20.27 -3.60
C LEU A 431 1.26 21.58 -4.34
N GLN A 432 0.42 22.61 -4.18
CA GLN A 432 0.71 23.94 -4.75
C GLN A 432 1.99 24.55 -4.20
N GLN A 433 2.24 24.35 -2.90
CA GLN A 433 3.42 24.85 -2.19
C GLN A 433 4.66 23.98 -2.40
N ASN A 434 4.48 22.69 -2.67
CA ASN A 434 5.54 21.69 -2.77
C ASN A 434 5.56 21.02 -4.15
N ARG A 435 5.82 21.80 -5.21
CA ARG A 435 5.88 21.26 -6.59
C ARG A 435 7.02 20.27 -6.86
N HIS A 436 7.96 20.12 -5.93
CA HIS A 436 9.06 19.16 -6.00
C HIS A 436 8.60 17.73 -5.68
N ILE A 437 7.40 17.55 -5.11
CA ILE A 437 6.82 16.23 -4.84
C ILE A 437 6.68 15.46 -6.14
N LYS A 438 7.24 14.25 -6.15
CA LYS A 438 7.26 13.38 -7.33
C LYS A 438 5.89 12.74 -7.55
N ASP A 439 5.61 12.41 -8.81
CA ASP A 439 4.46 11.63 -9.24
C ASP A 439 4.27 10.34 -8.44
N LYS A 440 5.35 9.59 -8.16
CA LYS A 440 5.33 8.37 -7.35
C LYS A 440 4.76 8.59 -5.93
N ASN A 441 5.04 9.74 -5.31
CA ASN A 441 4.48 10.09 -4.00
C ASN A 441 3.00 10.52 -4.12
N ILE A 442 2.63 11.25 -5.18
CA ILE A 442 1.21 11.57 -5.44
C ILE A 442 0.39 10.28 -5.61
N ILE A 443 0.92 9.29 -6.34
CA ILE A 443 0.30 7.97 -6.53
C ILE A 443 0.08 7.27 -5.17
N GLU A 444 1.08 7.28 -4.28
CA GLU A 444 0.96 6.74 -2.91
C GLU A 444 -0.17 7.43 -2.13
N LEU A 445 -0.23 8.76 -2.15
CA LEU A 445 -1.26 9.51 -1.42
C LEU A 445 -2.67 9.24 -1.96
N VAL A 446 -2.87 9.21 -3.29
CA VAL A 446 -4.20 8.89 -3.85
C VAL A 446 -4.55 7.41 -3.72
N HIS A 447 -3.57 6.52 -3.59
CA HIS A 447 -3.80 5.11 -3.23
C HIS A 447 -4.39 5.01 -1.82
N GLN A 448 -3.80 5.69 -0.84
CA GLN A 448 -4.32 5.76 0.53
C GLN A 448 -5.75 6.32 0.58
N VAL A 449 -6.04 7.36 -0.20
CA VAL A 449 -7.41 7.89 -0.34
C VAL A 449 -8.36 6.82 -0.92
N SER A 450 -7.94 6.06 -1.93
CA SER A 450 -8.78 4.98 -2.47
C SER A 450 -9.04 3.86 -1.45
N MET A 451 -8.07 3.57 -0.57
CA MET A 451 -8.24 2.60 0.52
C MET A 451 -9.24 3.08 1.57
N GLY A 452 -9.13 4.35 1.98
CA GLY A 452 -10.11 4.96 2.89
C GLY A 452 -11.51 4.99 2.28
N MET A 453 -11.65 5.33 1.00
CA MET A 453 -12.95 5.35 0.33
C MET A 453 -13.55 3.95 0.12
N LYS A 454 -12.71 2.93 -0.13
CA LYS A 454 -13.14 1.53 -0.15
C LYS A 454 -13.71 1.12 1.21
N TYR A 455 -13.05 1.48 2.31
CA TYR A 455 -13.54 1.22 3.65
C TYR A 455 -14.90 1.91 3.91
N LEU A 456 -15.07 3.16 3.46
CA LEU A 456 -16.34 3.87 3.58
C LEU A 456 -17.46 3.22 2.74
N GLU A 457 -17.13 2.74 1.52
CA GLU A 457 -18.06 1.98 0.67
C GLU A 457 -18.50 0.68 1.35
N GLU A 458 -17.56 -0.10 1.92
CA GLU A 458 -17.83 -1.32 2.68
C GLU A 458 -18.66 -1.05 3.95
N SER A 459 -18.57 0.17 4.49
CA SER A 459 -19.33 0.65 5.64
C SER A 459 -20.67 1.30 5.26
N ASN A 460 -21.08 1.27 3.99
CA ASN A 460 -22.28 1.93 3.46
C ASN A 460 -22.37 3.43 3.81
N PHE A 461 -21.23 4.11 3.77
CA PHE A 461 -21.08 5.51 4.16
C PHE A 461 -20.69 6.36 2.95
N VAL A 462 -21.56 7.31 2.55
CA VAL A 462 -21.33 8.16 1.38
C VAL A 462 -20.75 9.50 1.81
N HIS A 463 -19.61 9.88 1.24
CA HIS A 463 -18.85 11.07 1.62
C HIS A 463 -19.47 12.37 1.07
N ARG A 464 -19.85 12.42 -0.22
CA ARG A 464 -20.53 13.54 -0.90
C ARG A 464 -19.77 14.85 -1.05
N ASP A 465 -18.57 14.94 -0.49
CA ASP A 465 -17.69 16.10 -0.65
C ASP A 465 -16.24 15.67 -0.82
N LEU A 466 -16.00 14.51 -1.42
CA LEU A 466 -14.65 14.02 -1.67
C LEU A 466 -13.93 14.96 -2.65
N ALA A 467 -12.86 15.60 -2.20
CA ALA A 467 -12.08 16.56 -2.97
C ALA A 467 -10.69 16.73 -2.34
N ALA A 468 -9.72 17.26 -3.08
CA ALA A 468 -8.37 17.45 -2.53
C ALA A 468 -8.28 18.47 -1.37
N ARG A 469 -9.31 19.30 -1.17
CA ARG A 469 -9.46 20.15 0.03
C ARG A 469 -9.82 19.37 1.31
N ASN A 470 -10.41 18.19 1.14
CA ASN A 470 -10.90 17.30 2.20
C ASN A 470 -10.01 16.03 2.30
N VAL A 471 -8.82 16.09 1.73
CA VAL A 471 -7.75 15.13 2.03
C VAL A 471 -6.69 15.90 2.78
N LEU A 472 -6.48 15.56 4.05
CA LEU A 472 -5.50 16.19 4.91
C LEU A 472 -4.25 15.31 5.01
N LEU A 473 -3.10 15.95 5.07
CA LEU A 473 -1.82 15.27 5.20
C LEU A 473 -1.36 15.28 6.65
N VAL A 474 -1.08 14.08 7.18
CA VAL A 474 -0.37 13.89 8.45
C VAL A 474 1.12 14.06 8.20
N THR A 475 1.63 13.37 7.18
CA THR A 475 3.00 13.47 6.65
C THR A 475 2.94 13.56 5.13
N GLN A 476 4.08 13.81 4.48
CA GLN A 476 4.21 13.77 3.02
C GLN A 476 3.88 12.40 2.42
N HIS A 477 3.90 11.33 3.23
CA HIS A 477 3.60 9.95 2.84
C HIS A 477 2.32 9.43 3.50
N TYR A 478 1.51 10.29 4.13
CA TYR A 478 0.31 9.87 4.84
C TYR A 478 -0.86 10.85 4.68
N ALA A 479 -1.82 10.46 3.84
CA ALA A 479 -3.09 11.14 3.61
C ALA A 479 -4.23 10.52 4.44
N LYS A 480 -5.12 11.39 4.92
CA LYS A 480 -6.39 11.03 5.57
C LYS A 480 -7.55 11.80 4.95
N ILE A 481 -8.66 11.12 4.72
CA ILE A 481 -9.91 11.70 4.25
C ILE A 481 -10.62 12.40 5.42
N SER A 482 -11.05 13.64 5.24
CA SER A 482 -11.68 14.46 6.28
C SER A 482 -13.03 15.00 5.85
N ASP A 483 -13.68 15.75 6.74
CA ASP A 483 -14.81 16.62 6.41
C ASP A 483 -16.03 15.87 5.83
N PHE A 484 -16.47 14.86 6.58
CA PHE A 484 -17.75 14.16 6.39
C PHE A 484 -18.98 15.02 6.75
N GLY A 485 -18.86 16.35 6.82
CA GLY A 485 -19.93 17.26 7.27
C GLY A 485 -21.09 17.44 6.28
N LEU A 486 -21.04 16.75 5.14
CA LEU A 486 -22.15 16.55 4.21
C LEU A 486 -22.53 15.08 4.05
N SER A 487 -21.75 14.18 4.66
CA SER A 487 -21.88 12.74 4.52
C SER A 487 -23.17 12.23 5.14
N LYS A 488 -23.55 11.00 4.80
CA LYS A 488 -24.65 10.32 5.49
C LYS A 488 -24.50 8.82 5.39
N ALA A 489 -24.93 8.15 6.45
CA ALA A 489 -25.13 6.72 6.43
C ALA A 489 -26.31 6.36 5.51
N LEU A 490 -26.14 5.33 4.68
CA LEU A 490 -27.26 4.72 3.97
C LEU A 490 -27.96 3.70 4.88
N ARG A 491 -29.28 3.57 4.72
CA ARG A 491 -30.01 2.45 5.32
C ARG A 491 -29.64 1.16 4.60
N ALA A 492 -29.75 0.02 5.28
CA ALA A 492 -29.34 -1.29 4.74
C ALA A 492 -30.08 -1.70 3.46
N ASP A 493 -31.25 -1.12 3.19
CA ASP A 493 -32.09 -1.33 2.00
C ASP A 493 -31.94 -0.23 0.93
N GLU A 494 -31.12 0.79 1.14
CA GLU A 494 -30.95 1.93 0.24
C GLU A 494 -29.56 1.94 -0.44
N ASN A 495 -29.54 1.94 -1.77
CA ASN A 495 -28.29 2.02 -2.56
C ASN A 495 -27.83 3.47 -2.83
N TYR A 496 -28.67 4.45 -2.51
CA TYR A 496 -28.38 5.87 -2.70
C TYR A 496 -29.20 6.73 -1.74
N TYR A 497 -28.69 7.90 -1.42
CA TYR A 497 -29.43 8.95 -0.73
C TYR A 497 -29.97 9.98 -1.71
N LYS A 498 -31.20 10.45 -1.48
CA LYS A 498 -31.78 11.57 -2.22
C LYS A 498 -31.88 12.81 -1.32
N ALA A 499 -31.15 13.87 -1.65
CA ALA A 499 -31.24 15.11 -0.88
C ALA A 499 -32.59 15.81 -1.08
N GLN A 500 -33.13 16.42 -0.01
CA GLN A 500 -34.43 17.11 -0.04
C GLN A 500 -34.33 18.62 -0.35
N THR A 501 -33.13 19.23 -0.31
CA THR A 501 -32.93 20.68 -0.47
C THR A 501 -31.81 21.05 -1.45
N HIS A 502 -31.97 22.22 -2.11
CA HIS A 502 -30.98 22.82 -3.01
C HIS A 502 -30.00 23.74 -2.24
N GLY A 503 -29.01 23.17 -1.54
CA GLY A 503 -27.94 23.92 -0.87
C GLY A 503 -26.85 24.50 -1.80
N LYS A 504 -25.85 25.18 -1.23
CA LYS A 504 -24.62 25.62 -1.94
C LYS A 504 -23.71 24.42 -2.19
N TRP A 505 -23.96 23.70 -3.28
CA TRP A 505 -23.26 22.46 -3.60
C TRP A 505 -21.97 22.69 -4.41
N PRO A 506 -20.88 21.94 -4.14
CA PRO A 506 -19.64 21.98 -4.91
C PRO A 506 -19.76 21.22 -6.24
N VAL A 507 -20.59 21.75 -7.15
CA VAL A 507 -21.01 21.11 -8.42
C VAL A 507 -19.86 20.53 -9.25
N LYS A 508 -18.65 21.11 -9.20
CA LYS A 508 -17.49 20.66 -9.99
C LYS A 508 -16.96 19.27 -9.61
N TRP A 509 -17.27 18.78 -8.41
CA TRP A 509 -16.90 17.42 -7.99
C TRP A 509 -18.05 16.44 -8.16
N TYR A 510 -19.25 16.92 -8.46
CA TYR A 510 -20.45 16.09 -8.43
C TYR A 510 -20.61 15.30 -9.70
N ALA A 511 -21.04 14.05 -9.53
CA ALA A 511 -21.44 13.21 -10.63
C ALA A 511 -22.74 13.75 -11.27
N PRO A 512 -22.99 13.49 -12.56
CA PRO A 512 -24.17 13.99 -13.27
C PRO A 512 -25.48 13.66 -12.55
N GLU A 513 -25.60 12.46 -11.97
CA GLU A 513 -26.80 12.04 -11.23
C GLU A 513 -27.02 12.80 -9.92
N CYS A 514 -25.96 13.32 -9.30
CA CYS A 514 -26.06 14.21 -8.14
C CYS A 514 -26.59 15.58 -8.54
N ILE A 515 -26.12 16.10 -9.68
CA ILE A 515 -26.50 17.43 -10.19
C ILE A 515 -27.96 17.40 -10.65
N ASN A 516 -28.34 16.36 -11.39
CA ASN A 516 -29.65 16.29 -12.04
C ASN A 516 -30.76 15.77 -11.13
N TYR A 517 -30.43 14.82 -10.25
CA TYR A 517 -31.44 14.05 -9.50
C TYR A 517 -31.20 14.03 -7.98
N PHE A 518 -30.15 14.72 -7.50
CA PHE A 518 -29.73 14.74 -6.09
C PHE A 518 -29.49 13.35 -5.50
N LYS A 519 -29.07 12.40 -6.34
CA LYS A 519 -28.76 11.02 -5.94
C LYS A 519 -27.29 10.90 -5.57
N PHE A 520 -27.01 10.59 -4.32
CA PHE A 520 -25.66 10.41 -3.78
C PHE A 520 -25.45 8.96 -3.38
N SER A 521 -24.37 8.36 -3.84
CA SER A 521 -23.97 6.98 -3.56
C SER A 521 -22.44 6.84 -3.57
N SER A 522 -21.91 5.69 -3.17
CA SER A 522 -20.47 5.40 -3.31
C SER A 522 -19.99 5.56 -4.76
N LYS A 523 -20.83 5.24 -5.76
CA LYS A 523 -20.54 5.48 -7.18
C LYS A 523 -20.41 6.98 -7.52
N SER A 524 -21.15 7.86 -6.85
CA SER A 524 -20.96 9.31 -7.02
C SER A 524 -19.69 9.83 -6.35
N ASP A 525 -19.26 9.18 -5.27
CA ASP A 525 -17.95 9.46 -4.66
C ASP A 525 -16.81 8.98 -5.56
N VAL A 526 -16.96 7.88 -6.30
CA VAL A 526 -15.99 7.44 -7.31
C VAL A 526 -15.77 8.52 -8.37
N TRP A 527 -16.84 9.18 -8.84
CA TRP A 527 -16.70 10.32 -9.76
C TRP A 527 -15.89 11.46 -9.13
N SER A 528 -16.23 11.80 -7.88
CA SER A 528 -15.54 12.84 -7.10
C SER A 528 -14.06 12.51 -6.91
N PHE A 529 -13.73 11.23 -6.70
CA PHE A 529 -12.36 10.73 -6.64
C PHE A 529 -11.59 10.95 -7.94
N GLY A 530 -12.23 10.75 -9.11
CA GLY A 530 -11.61 11.10 -10.40
C GLY A 530 -11.24 12.58 -10.50
N VAL A 531 -12.11 13.47 -10.01
CA VAL A 531 -11.81 14.93 -9.95
C VAL A 531 -10.68 15.22 -8.95
N LEU A 532 -10.68 14.59 -7.78
CA LEU A 532 -9.60 14.68 -6.79
C LEU A 532 -8.25 14.23 -7.35
N MET A 533 -8.21 13.10 -8.08
CA MET A 533 -7.00 12.64 -8.75
C MET A 533 -6.51 13.69 -9.75
N TRP A 534 -7.41 14.29 -10.54
CA TRP A 534 -7.03 15.38 -11.45
C TRP A 534 -6.44 16.58 -10.70
N GLU A 535 -7.02 16.97 -9.56
CA GLU A 535 -6.45 18.03 -8.71
C GLU A 535 -5.04 17.66 -8.22
N ALA A 536 -4.85 16.43 -7.75
CA ALA A 536 -3.57 15.95 -7.22
C ALA A 536 -2.48 15.96 -8.30
N PHE A 537 -2.72 15.33 -9.46
CA PHE A 537 -1.76 15.33 -10.57
C PHE A 537 -1.59 16.68 -11.27
N SER A 538 -2.53 17.62 -11.06
CA SER A 538 -2.37 19.01 -11.50
C SER A 538 -1.71 19.92 -10.46
N TYR A 539 -1.15 19.34 -9.38
CA TYR A 539 -0.52 20.05 -8.27
C TYR A 539 -1.45 21.09 -7.62
N GLY A 540 -2.68 20.67 -7.33
CA GLY A 540 -3.71 21.45 -6.63
C GLY A 540 -4.40 22.52 -7.48
N GLN A 541 -4.31 22.47 -8.81
CA GLN A 541 -5.08 23.38 -9.66
C GLN A 541 -6.60 23.21 -9.49
N LYS A 542 -7.34 24.30 -9.71
CA LYS A 542 -8.81 24.26 -9.64
C LYS A 542 -9.38 23.51 -10.86
N PRO A 543 -10.27 22.52 -10.67
CA PRO A 543 -10.88 21.79 -11.78
C PRO A 543 -11.81 22.70 -12.59
N TYR A 544 -11.95 22.41 -13.88
CA TYR A 544 -12.78 23.16 -14.83
C TYR A 544 -12.53 24.68 -14.74
N ARG A 545 -11.27 25.10 -14.82
CA ARG A 545 -10.85 26.49 -14.60
C ARG A 545 -11.65 27.44 -15.51
N GLY A 546 -12.24 28.49 -14.93
CA GLY A 546 -13.02 29.49 -15.66
C GLY A 546 -14.49 29.12 -15.93
N MET A 547 -14.88 27.85 -15.76
CA MET A 547 -16.25 27.41 -16.03
C MET A 547 -17.16 27.55 -14.81
N LYS A 548 -18.41 27.94 -15.05
CA LYS A 548 -19.56 27.88 -14.12
C LYS A 548 -20.16 26.48 -14.07
N GLY A 549 -20.97 26.19 -13.06
CA GLY A 549 -21.60 24.87 -12.88
C GLY A 549 -22.41 24.41 -14.09
N SER A 550 -23.23 25.29 -14.68
CA SER A 550 -24.03 24.98 -15.87
C SER A 550 -23.18 24.64 -17.10
N GLU A 551 -22.03 25.30 -17.27
CA GLU A 551 -21.09 25.03 -18.37
C GLU A 551 -20.42 23.66 -18.19
N VAL A 552 -20.11 23.29 -16.94
CA VAL A 552 -19.57 21.96 -16.62
C VAL A 552 -20.61 20.89 -16.92
N THR A 553 -21.86 21.05 -16.51
CA THR A 553 -22.93 20.09 -16.83
C THR A 553 -23.08 19.89 -18.34
N ALA A 554 -23.16 20.98 -19.10
CA ALA A 554 -23.30 20.91 -20.56
C ALA A 554 -22.09 20.25 -21.25
N MET A 555 -20.87 20.46 -20.74
CA MET A 555 -19.65 19.78 -21.21
C MET A 555 -19.73 18.27 -20.95
N LEU A 556 -20.12 17.86 -19.75
CA LEU A 556 -20.20 16.46 -19.35
C LEU A 556 -21.25 15.68 -20.15
N GLU A 557 -22.39 16.31 -20.45
CA GLU A 557 -23.47 15.75 -21.28
C GLU A 557 -23.03 15.47 -22.73
N LYS A 558 -22.08 16.26 -23.26
CA LYS A 558 -21.47 16.02 -24.59
C LYS A 558 -20.45 14.87 -24.59
N GLY A 559 -20.18 14.26 -23.44
CA GLY A 559 -19.13 13.26 -23.28
C GLY A 559 -17.73 13.84 -23.12
N GLU A 560 -17.58 15.16 -23.07
CA GLU A 560 -16.28 15.81 -22.87
C GLU A 560 -15.82 15.67 -21.41
N ARG A 561 -14.51 15.63 -21.19
CA ARG A 561 -13.86 15.50 -19.86
C ARG A 561 -12.68 16.45 -19.74
N MET A 562 -12.18 16.66 -18.50
CA MET A 562 -10.95 17.42 -18.30
C MET A 562 -9.77 16.74 -19.00
N GLY A 563 -8.85 17.52 -19.55
CA GLY A 563 -7.64 17.00 -20.19
C GLY A 563 -6.65 16.39 -19.20
N CYS A 564 -5.75 15.53 -19.71
CA CYS A 564 -4.69 14.91 -18.92
C CYS A 564 -3.73 15.97 -18.34
N PRO A 565 -3.49 15.99 -17.01
CA PRO A 565 -2.53 16.91 -16.42
C PRO A 565 -1.10 16.71 -16.94
N PRO A 566 -0.28 17.77 -17.06
CA PRO A 566 1.11 17.63 -17.48
C PRO A 566 1.90 16.70 -16.55
N GLY A 567 2.59 15.71 -17.13
CA GLY A 567 3.37 14.72 -16.36
C GLY A 567 2.53 13.65 -15.65
N CYS A 568 1.20 13.66 -15.80
CA CYS A 568 0.36 12.60 -15.27
C CYS A 568 0.58 11.31 -16.08
N PRO A 569 0.84 10.16 -15.42
CA PRO A 569 0.94 8.89 -16.12
C PRO A 569 -0.39 8.53 -16.79
N ARG A 570 -0.31 7.92 -17.97
CA ARG A 570 -1.49 7.64 -18.78
C ARG A 570 -2.48 6.72 -18.07
N GLU A 571 -1.98 5.70 -17.37
CA GLU A 571 -2.77 4.75 -16.59
C GLU A 571 -3.56 5.45 -15.46
N MET A 572 -3.03 6.54 -14.90
CA MET A 572 -3.75 7.36 -13.91
C MET A 572 -4.85 8.19 -14.56
N TYR A 573 -4.60 8.76 -15.74
CA TYR A 573 -5.62 9.48 -16.49
C TYR A 573 -6.72 8.55 -17.03
N ASP A 574 -6.37 7.34 -17.45
CA ASP A 574 -7.34 6.32 -17.86
C ASP A 574 -8.22 5.92 -16.66
N LEU A 575 -7.65 5.80 -15.45
CA LEU A 575 -8.42 5.61 -14.22
C LEU A 575 -9.33 6.81 -13.90
N MET A 576 -8.88 8.05 -14.11
CA MET A 576 -9.75 9.23 -13.96
C MET A 576 -10.95 9.17 -14.91
N ASN A 577 -10.72 8.83 -16.19
CA ASN A 577 -11.79 8.68 -17.17
C ASN A 577 -12.76 7.55 -16.80
N LEU A 578 -12.26 6.43 -16.27
CA LEU A 578 -13.09 5.34 -15.78
C LEU A 578 -13.97 5.79 -14.60
N CYS A 579 -13.43 6.61 -13.69
CA CYS A 579 -14.20 7.25 -12.63
C CYS A 579 -15.28 8.20 -13.18
N TRP A 580 -15.01 8.87 -14.30
CA TRP A 580 -15.96 9.76 -14.99
C TRP A 580 -16.87 9.05 -16.01
N THR A 581 -17.11 7.76 -15.84
CA THR A 581 -18.13 7.02 -16.58
C THR A 581 -19.50 7.61 -16.26
N TYR A 582 -20.22 8.07 -17.29
CA TYR A 582 -21.48 8.81 -17.10
C TYR A 582 -22.56 7.91 -16.48
N ASP A 583 -22.75 6.73 -17.05
CA ASP A 583 -23.69 5.74 -16.55
C ASP A 583 -23.22 5.10 -15.23
N VAL A 584 -24.10 5.12 -14.22
CA VAL A 584 -23.78 4.76 -12.83
C VAL A 584 -23.49 3.26 -12.70
N GLU A 585 -24.21 2.43 -13.46
CA GLU A 585 -24.07 0.97 -13.41
C GLU A 585 -22.71 0.53 -13.97
N ASN A 586 -22.27 1.19 -15.05
CA ASN A 586 -20.97 0.94 -15.68
C ASN A 586 -19.78 1.57 -14.95
N ARG A 587 -20.03 2.55 -14.07
CA ARG A 587 -18.98 3.16 -13.25
C ARG A 587 -18.49 2.16 -12.19
N PRO A 588 -17.18 1.98 -11.97
CA PRO A 588 -16.69 1.03 -10.97
C PRO A 588 -17.04 1.47 -9.54
N GLY A 589 -17.02 0.52 -8.59
CA GLY A 589 -16.96 0.81 -7.15
C GLY A 589 -15.51 1.00 -6.65
N PHE A 590 -15.34 1.41 -5.40
CA PHE A 590 -14.02 1.64 -4.83
C PHE A 590 -13.17 0.39 -4.67
N ALA A 591 -13.77 -0.80 -4.51
CA ALA A 591 -13.01 -2.05 -4.52
C ALA A 591 -12.19 -2.24 -5.81
N ALA A 592 -12.78 -1.95 -6.98
CA ALA A 592 -12.11 -2.02 -8.27
C ALA A 592 -11.12 -0.87 -8.48
N VAL A 593 -11.48 0.35 -8.04
CA VAL A 593 -10.60 1.52 -8.13
C VAL A 593 -9.33 1.33 -7.29
N GLU A 594 -9.47 0.93 -6.02
CA GLU A 594 -8.34 0.67 -5.11
C GLU A 594 -7.43 -0.42 -5.68
N LEU A 595 -7.99 -1.53 -6.17
CA LEU A 595 -7.21 -2.62 -6.74
C LEU A 595 -6.42 -2.17 -7.98
N ARG A 596 -7.05 -1.44 -8.90
CA ARG A 596 -6.40 -0.94 -10.12
C ARG A 596 -5.28 0.06 -9.78
N LEU A 597 -5.54 0.97 -8.84
CA LEU A 597 -4.57 1.96 -8.39
C LEU A 597 -3.40 1.28 -7.65
N ARG A 598 -3.68 0.32 -6.76
CA ARG A 598 -2.68 -0.50 -6.07
C ARG A 598 -1.78 -1.26 -7.04
N ASN A 599 -2.37 -1.89 -8.05
CA ASN A 599 -1.63 -2.65 -9.06
C ASN A 599 -0.64 -1.76 -9.80
N TYR A 600 -1.08 -0.57 -10.21
CA TYR A 600 -0.20 0.40 -10.86
C TYR A 600 0.87 0.93 -9.89
N TYR A 601 0.48 1.33 -8.68
CA TYR A 601 1.37 1.82 -7.63
C TYR A 601 2.52 0.85 -7.36
N TYR A 602 2.22 -0.43 -7.12
CA TYR A 602 3.25 -1.45 -6.86
C TYR A 602 4.15 -1.74 -8.08
N ASP A 603 3.65 -1.50 -9.28
CA ASP A 603 4.41 -1.73 -10.51
C ASP A 603 5.43 -0.62 -10.80
N VAL A 604 5.10 0.62 -10.42
CA VAL A 604 5.93 1.80 -10.72
C VAL A 604 6.73 2.32 -9.53
N VAL A 605 6.29 2.02 -8.31
CA VAL A 605 7.00 2.37 -7.08
C VAL A 605 7.73 1.13 -6.59
N ASN A 606 9.01 1.05 -6.95
CA ASN A 606 10.05 0.21 -6.36
C ASN A 606 11.40 0.80 -6.76
#